data_AF-A0A1S0UFM9-F1
#
_entry.id   AF-A0A1S0UFM9-F1
#
_cell.length_a   1.000
_cell.length_b   1.000
_cell.length_c   1.000
_cell.angle_alpha   90.00
_cell.angle_beta   90.00
_cell.angle_gamma   90.00
#
_symmetry.space_group_name_H-M   'P 1'
#
loop_
_entity.id
_entity.type
_entity.pdbx_description
1 polymer ?
#
loop_
_entity_poly.entity_id
_entity_poly.type
_entity_poly.pdbx_seq_one_letter_code
_entity_poly.pdbx_strand_id
1 'polypeptide(L)'
;MSRLFFSRKALIDGPSTGVKRSVRNFKDLHLTKFRIPLRHGMRTRNVKKAFDAEKISEKWTETSWAQKLAKKEIKAKMTDFDRFKLMRAKQLRNRLVRLQVAKLRKTKKAEKLTKGK
;
A
#
# COMPACT_ATOMS: atom_id res chain seq x y z
N MET A 1 -41.49 9.66 -14.54
CA MET A 1 -41.52 8.19 -14.71
C MET A 1 -40.15 7.65 -14.34
N SER A 2 -40.11 6.73 -13.37
CA SER A 2 -38.97 6.39 -12.50
C SER A 2 -37.73 5.84 -13.23
N ARG A 3 -36.57 6.38 -12.85
CA ARG A 3 -35.22 6.05 -13.35
C ARG A 3 -34.81 4.63 -12.94
N LEU A 4 -34.69 3.70 -13.89
CA LEU A 4 -34.04 2.39 -13.72
C LEU A 4 -32.53 2.60 -13.46
N PHE A 5 -32.14 2.61 -12.18
CA PHE A 5 -30.75 2.75 -11.73
C PHE A 5 -30.16 1.36 -11.44
N PHE A 6 -29.75 0.63 -12.48
CA PHE A 6 -29.28 -0.76 -12.31
C PHE A 6 -27.89 -0.82 -11.62
N SER A 7 -27.94 -1.19 -10.34
CA SER A 7 -26.93 -1.78 -9.44
C SER A 7 -25.56 -1.09 -9.27
N ARG A 8 -25.43 -0.27 -8.21
CA ARG A 8 -24.14 0.23 -7.66
C ARG A 8 -23.42 -0.81 -6.78
N LYS A 9 -23.74 -2.09 -6.95
CA LYS A 9 -23.32 -3.19 -6.09
C LYS A 9 -22.53 -4.22 -6.89
N ALA A 10 -21.46 -4.73 -6.30
CA ALA A 10 -20.65 -5.83 -6.82
C ALA A 10 -20.76 -7.05 -5.91
N LEU A 11 -20.77 -8.23 -6.51
CA LEU A 11 -20.57 -9.49 -5.78
C LEU A 11 -19.06 -9.70 -5.60
N ILE A 12 -18.60 -9.75 -4.36
CA ILE A 12 -17.20 -9.95 -3.99
C ILE A 12 -17.01 -11.38 -3.49
N ASP A 13 -15.88 -11.98 -3.81
CA ASP A 13 -15.43 -13.26 -3.26
C ASP A 13 -13.93 -13.15 -2.91
N GLY A 14 -13.56 -13.43 -1.66
CA GLY A 14 -12.18 -13.34 -1.16
C GLY A 14 -11.75 -14.63 -0.46
N PRO A 15 -11.63 -15.76 -1.20
CA PRO A 15 -11.49 -17.09 -0.61
C PRO A 15 -10.23 -17.30 0.23
N SER A 16 -9.11 -16.68 -0.13
CA SER A 16 -7.84 -16.82 0.59
C SER A 16 -7.64 -15.74 1.67
N THR A 17 -8.48 -14.70 1.68
CA THR A 17 -8.40 -13.53 2.60
C THR A 17 -9.46 -13.60 3.72
N GLY A 18 -10.25 -14.68 3.80
CA GLY A 18 -11.29 -14.87 4.80
C GLY A 18 -12.58 -14.08 4.55
N VAL A 19 -12.70 -13.40 3.42
CA VAL A 19 -13.91 -12.64 3.05
C VAL A 19 -14.89 -13.57 2.35
N LYS A 20 -15.99 -13.89 3.03
CA LYS A 20 -17.09 -14.70 2.47
C LYS A 20 -17.75 -13.98 1.30
N ARG A 21 -18.25 -14.78 0.35
CA ARG A 21 -18.97 -14.30 -0.83
C ARG A 21 -20.14 -13.42 -0.43
N SER A 22 -20.09 -12.14 -0.76
CA SER A 22 -21.05 -11.14 -0.29
C SER A 22 -21.22 -10.00 -1.30
N VAL A 23 -22.37 -9.33 -1.24
CA VAL A 23 -22.66 -8.17 -2.10
C VAL A 23 -22.22 -6.90 -1.37
N ARG A 24 -21.43 -6.05 -2.04
CA ARG A 24 -20.94 -4.77 -1.50
C ARG A 24 -21.14 -3.63 -2.47
N ASN A 25 -21.23 -2.41 -1.94
CA ASN A 25 -21.34 -1.21 -2.76
C ASN A 25 -19.97 -0.80 -3.30
N PHE A 26 -19.91 -0.24 -4.51
CA PHE A 26 -18.64 0.28 -5.07
C PHE A 26 -18.02 1.43 -4.25
N LYS A 27 -18.80 2.11 -3.41
CA LYS A 27 -18.31 3.19 -2.54
C LYS A 27 -17.38 2.70 -1.43
N ASP A 28 -17.55 1.44 -1.00
CA ASP A 28 -16.79 0.86 0.11
C ASP A 28 -15.49 0.19 -0.38
N LEU A 29 -15.25 0.20 -1.69
CA LEU A 29 -14.19 -0.56 -2.35
C LEU A 29 -13.27 0.38 -3.10
N HIS A 30 -11.97 0.15 -2.95
CA HIS A 30 -10.97 0.74 -3.82
C HIS A 30 -10.39 -0.36 -4.71
N LEU A 31 -10.55 -0.21 -6.01
CA LEU A 31 -10.04 -1.16 -6.99
C LEU A 31 -8.50 -1.13 -6.99
N THR A 32 -7.90 -2.32 -7.03
CA THR A 32 -6.45 -2.46 -7.20
C THR A 32 -6.12 -2.69 -8.68
N LYS A 33 -4.84 -2.60 -9.03
CA LYS A 33 -4.35 -2.82 -10.40
C LYS A 33 -4.32 -4.30 -10.82
N PHE A 34 -4.58 -5.22 -9.90
CA PHE A 34 -4.52 -6.66 -10.18
C PHE A 34 -5.79 -7.10 -10.91
N ARG A 35 -5.61 -7.80 -12.03
CA ARG A 35 -6.70 -8.30 -12.86
C ARG A 35 -6.51 -9.78 -13.14
N ILE A 36 -7.51 -10.57 -12.74
CA ILE A 36 -7.62 -12.00 -13.03
C ILE A 36 -8.71 -12.17 -14.10
N PRO A 37 -8.47 -12.87 -15.20
CA PRO A 37 -9.52 -13.25 -16.12
C PRO A 37 -10.41 -14.33 -15.48
N LEU A 38 -11.58 -13.93 -14.99
CA LEU A 38 -12.60 -14.84 -14.44
C LEU A 38 -13.84 -14.84 -15.32
N ARG A 39 -14.46 -16.02 -15.48
CA ARG A 39 -15.79 -16.14 -16.07
C ARG A 39 -16.84 -15.61 -15.08
N HIS A 40 -17.87 -14.95 -15.59
CA HIS A 40 -18.98 -14.47 -14.78
C HIS A 40 -19.69 -15.66 -14.09
N GLY A 41 -20.03 -15.53 -12.81
CA GLY A 41 -20.72 -16.57 -12.05
C GLY A 41 -19.87 -17.74 -11.54
N MET A 42 -18.54 -17.70 -11.64
CA MET A 42 -17.67 -18.77 -11.13
C MET A 42 -17.87 -19.04 -9.63
N ARG A 43 -17.92 -20.32 -9.25
CA ARG A 43 -17.97 -20.77 -7.84
C ARG A 43 -16.64 -20.49 -7.12
N THR A 44 -16.72 -20.29 -5.80
CA THR A 44 -15.59 -19.92 -4.93
C THR A 44 -14.38 -20.84 -5.06
N ARG A 45 -14.58 -22.16 -5.25
CA ARG A 45 -13.49 -23.13 -5.46
C ARG A 45 -12.61 -22.77 -6.65
N ASN A 46 -13.20 -22.35 -7.77
CA ASN A 46 -12.47 -22.04 -8.99
C ASN A 46 -11.84 -20.64 -8.91
N VAL A 47 -12.50 -19.69 -8.24
CA VAL A 47 -11.93 -18.37 -7.95
C VAL A 47 -10.67 -18.53 -7.09
N LYS A 48 -10.70 -19.39 -6.07
CA LYS A 48 -9.54 -19.70 -5.23
C LYS A 48 -8.37 -20.24 -6.06
N LYS A 49 -8.63 -21.24 -6.92
CA LYS A 49 -7.60 -21.79 -7.82
C LYS A 49 -6.94 -20.72 -8.70
N ALA A 50 -7.74 -19.85 -9.31
CA ALA A 50 -7.23 -18.78 -10.16
C ALA A 50 -6.43 -17.73 -9.36
N PHE A 51 -6.92 -17.38 -8.16
CA PHE A 51 -6.27 -16.43 -7.26
C PHE A 51 -4.90 -16.94 -6.76
N ASP A 52 -4.84 -18.22 -6.38
CA ASP A 52 -3.63 -18.87 -5.91
C ASP A 52 -2.63 -19.09 -7.08
N ALA A 53 -3.12 -19.44 -8.27
CA ALA A 53 -2.29 -19.60 -9.48
C ALA A 53 -1.56 -18.30 -9.87
N GLU A 54 -2.22 -17.15 -9.74
CA GLU A 54 -1.61 -15.86 -10.02
C GLU A 54 -0.77 -15.28 -8.86
N LYS A 55 -0.73 -15.96 -7.71
CA LYS A 55 0.02 -15.57 -6.50
C LYS A 55 -0.25 -14.13 -6.06
N ILE A 56 -1.51 -13.72 -6.06
CA ILE A 56 -1.90 -12.33 -5.82
C ILE A 56 -1.62 -11.88 -4.39
N SER A 57 -1.70 -12.79 -3.42
CA SER A 57 -1.32 -12.48 -2.03
C SER A 57 0.13 -12.01 -1.93
N GLU A 58 1.07 -12.67 -2.62
CA GLU A 58 2.49 -12.32 -2.64
C GLU A 58 2.70 -10.98 -3.37
N LYS A 59 2.09 -10.85 -4.55
CA LYS A 59 2.14 -9.58 -5.31
C LYS A 59 1.55 -8.41 -4.52
N TRP A 60 0.53 -8.66 -3.70
CA TRP A 60 -0.08 -7.66 -2.84
C TRP A 60 0.88 -7.22 -1.73
N THR A 61 1.50 -8.15 -1.00
CA THR A 61 2.42 -7.82 0.11
C THR A 61 3.64 -7.03 -0.36
N GLU A 62 4.12 -7.28 -1.57
CA GLU A 62 5.20 -6.50 -2.20
C GLU A 62 4.81 -5.07 -2.54
N THR A 63 3.52 -4.78 -2.73
CA THR A 63 3.09 -3.43 -3.11
C THR A 63 3.41 -2.39 -2.03
N SER A 64 3.79 -1.19 -2.48
CA SER A 64 4.00 -0.05 -1.58
C SER A 64 2.74 0.31 -0.79
N TRP A 65 1.54 -0.02 -1.29
CA TRP A 65 0.29 0.19 -0.58
C TRP A 65 0.16 -0.77 0.61
N ALA A 66 0.34 -2.08 0.40
CA ALA A 66 0.29 -3.05 1.49
C ALA A 66 1.35 -2.74 2.55
N GLN A 67 2.57 -2.38 2.14
CA GLN A 67 3.63 -1.98 3.06
C GLN A 67 3.27 -0.73 3.88
N LYS A 68 2.55 0.24 3.30
CA LYS A 68 2.05 1.43 4.03
C LYS A 68 0.99 1.05 5.06
N LEU A 69 0.08 0.13 4.71
CA LEU A 69 -0.94 -0.37 5.64
C LEU A 69 -0.30 -1.12 6.81
N ALA A 70 0.64 -2.03 6.54
CA ALA A 70 1.38 -2.75 7.57
C ALA A 70 2.14 -1.80 8.52
N LYS A 71 2.81 -0.77 7.96
CA LYS A 71 3.47 0.27 8.77
C LYS A 71 2.49 1.08 9.63
N LYS A 72 1.27 1.32 9.14
CA LYS A 72 0.22 2.01 9.92
C LYS A 72 -0.25 1.15 11.09
N GLU A 73 -0.44 -0.14 10.85
CA GLU A 73 -0.83 -1.10 11.88
C GLU A 73 0.25 -1.23 12.97
N ILE A 74 1.52 -1.37 12.59
CA ILE A 74 2.64 -1.42 13.55
C ILE A 74 2.69 -0.14 14.39
N LYS A 75 2.49 1.03 13.78
CA LYS A 75 2.44 2.30 14.52
C LYS A 75 1.27 2.37 15.50
N ALA A 76 0.12 1.83 15.14
CA ALA A 76 -1.05 1.78 16.02
C ALA A 76 -0.81 0.85 17.22
N LYS A 77 -0.10 -0.27 17.01
CA LYS A 77 0.24 -1.26 18.05
C LYS A 77 1.47 -0.90 18.90
N MET A 78 2.18 0.19 18.56
CA MET A 78 3.45 0.55 19.20
C MET A 78 3.27 0.95 20.67
N THR A 79 4.07 0.37 21.56
CA THR A 79 4.06 0.71 22.99
C THR A 79 4.84 2.01 23.26
N ASP A 80 4.64 2.61 24.44
CA ASP A 80 5.30 3.87 24.78
C ASP A 80 6.84 3.77 24.78
N PHE A 81 7.37 2.65 25.29
CA PHE A 81 8.80 2.38 25.28
C PHE A 81 9.37 2.29 23.86
N ASP A 82 8.64 1.69 22.93
CA ASP A 82 9.04 1.63 21.52
C ASP A 82 9.04 3.01 20.87
N ARG A 83 8.12 3.91 21.26
CA ARG A 83 8.12 5.30 20.80
C ARG A 83 9.36 6.04 21.26
N PHE A 84 9.81 5.84 22.50
CA PHE A 84 11.04 6.43 23.01
C PHE A 84 12.27 5.94 22.21
N LYS A 85 12.41 4.64 21.97
CA LYS A 85 13.49 4.07 21.14
C LYS A 85 13.49 4.65 19.73
N LEU A 86 12.30 4.70 19.11
CA LEU A 86 12.13 5.25 17.77
C LEU A 86 12.51 6.74 17.71
N MET A 87 12.17 7.52 18.73
CA MET A 87 12.53 8.93 18.84
C MET A 87 14.06 9.12 18.88
N ARG A 88 14.76 8.37 19.73
CA ARG A 88 16.23 8.44 19.84
C ARG A 88 16.92 8.03 18.54
N ALA A 89 16.48 6.93 17.92
CA ALA A 89 17.01 6.48 16.63
C ALA A 89 16.79 7.54 15.51
N LYS A 90 15.60 8.16 15.46
CA LYS A 90 15.33 9.25 14.51
C LYS A 90 16.21 10.48 14.74
N GLN A 91 16.46 10.85 16.00
CA GLN A 91 17.29 12.00 16.34
C GLN A 91 18.72 11.83 15.80
N LEU A 92 19.32 10.66 16.02
CA LEU A 92 20.66 10.32 15.51
C LEU A 92 20.69 10.32 13.98
N ARG A 93 19.74 9.63 13.32
CA ARG A 93 19.63 9.60 11.86
C ARG A 93 19.53 11.01 11.27
N ASN A 94 18.66 11.84 11.83
CA ASN A 94 18.44 13.21 11.34
C ASN A 94 19.66 14.11 11.54
N ARG A 95 20.48 13.86 12.56
CA ARG A 95 21.75 14.59 12.74
C ARG A 95 22.73 14.24 11.61
N LEU A 96 22.93 12.95 11.34
CA LEU A 96 23.83 12.48 10.27
C LEU A 96 23.39 12.98 8.89
N VAL A 97 22.09 12.87 8.57
CA VAL A 97 21.53 13.35 7.31
C VAL A 97 21.74 14.86 7.15
N ARG A 98 21.53 15.65 8.21
CA ARG A 98 21.76 17.11 8.16
C ARG A 98 23.22 17.45 7.87
N LEU A 99 24.17 16.76 8.49
CA LEU A 99 25.59 16.97 8.23
C LEU A 99 25.95 16.65 6.78
N GLN A 100 25.48 15.52 6.26
CA GLN A 100 25.76 15.12 4.87
C GLN A 100 25.12 16.06 3.85
N VAL A 101 23.86 16.46 4.08
CA VAL A 101 23.18 17.45 3.23
C VAL A 101 23.88 18.80 3.27
N ALA A 102 24.38 19.26 4.42
CA ALA A 102 25.15 20.48 4.52
C ALA A 102 26.45 20.42 3.71
N LYS A 103 27.17 19.30 3.75
CA LYS A 103 28.36 19.06 2.92
C LYS A 103 28.01 19.12 1.42
N LEU A 104 26.98 18.38 0.99
CA LEU A 104 26.52 18.36 -0.41
C LEU A 104 26.04 19.73 -0.91
N ARG A 105 25.41 20.54 -0.04
CA ARG A 105 25.01 21.91 -0.39
C ARG A 105 26.22 22.82 -0.59
N LYS A 106 27.26 22.67 0.22
CA LYS A 106 28.52 23.43 0.08
C LYS A 106 29.23 23.07 -1.23
N THR A 107 29.36 21.79 -1.55
CA THR A 107 29.99 21.35 -2.82
C THR A 107 29.21 21.83 -4.03
N LYS A 108 27.88 21.65 -4.06
CA LYS A 108 27.03 22.17 -5.14
C LYS A 108 27.11 23.69 -5.31
N LYS A 109 27.25 24.44 -4.20
CA LYS A 109 27.43 25.90 -4.27
C LYS A 109 28.78 26.25 -4.91
N ALA A 110 29.85 25.55 -4.56
CA ALA A 110 31.16 25.72 -5.18
C ALA A 110 31.14 25.38 -6.68
N GLU A 111 30.52 24.26 -7.07
CA GLU A 111 30.35 23.86 -8.48
C GLU A 111 29.54 24.88 -9.31
N LYS A 112 28.50 25.50 -8.71
CA LYS A 112 27.77 26.58 -9.38
C LYS A 112 28.61 27.83 -9.58
N LEU A 113 29.50 28.15 -8.63
CA LEU A 113 30.40 29.31 -8.74
C LEU A 113 31.45 29.10 -9.84
N THR A 114 31.91 27.87 -10.05
CA THR A 114 32.92 27.56 -11.07
C THR A 114 32.35 27.42 -12.48
N LYS A 115 31.08 27.02 -12.64
CA LYS A 115 30.39 26.95 -13.94
C LYS A 115 29.77 28.26 -14.43
N GLY A 116 29.69 29.29 -13.58
CA GLY A 116 29.16 30.61 -13.90
C GLY A 116 30.22 31.66 -14.24
N LYS A 117 31.50 31.27 -14.26
CA LYS A 117 32.62 32.00 -14.86
C LYS A 117 32.94 31.37 -16.20
#